data_AF-A0A519WIL5-F1
#
_entry.id   AF-A0A519WIL5-F1
#
_cell.length_a   1.000
_cell.length_b   1.000
_cell.length_c   1.000
_cell.angle_alpha   90.00
_cell.angle_beta   90.00
_cell.angle_gamma   90.00
#
_symmetry.space_group_name_H-M   'P 1'
#
loop_
_entity.id
_entity.type
_entity.pdbx_description
1 polymer ?
#
loop_
_entity_poly.entity_id
_entity_poly.type
_entity_poly.pdbx_seq_one_letter_code
_entity_poly.pdbx_strand_id
1 'polypeptide(L)' 'MIAHPRKYYQPRYLPTDIRLDNERTTVHWEPNIVTNEHGKATVTFFTSDAKGTYSLNLQGADFAGKFGNNFKTLTIR' A
#
# COMPACT_ATOMS: atom_id res chain seq x y z
N MET A 1 -13.83 -7.21 22.79
CA MET A 1 -14.24 -7.34 21.38
C MET A 1 -12.99 -7.31 20.53
N ILE A 2 -12.68 -8.36 19.77
CA ILE A 2 -11.50 -8.41 18.90
C ILE A 2 -11.93 -7.87 17.54
N ALA A 3 -11.42 -6.71 17.15
CA ALA A 3 -11.69 -6.13 15.83
C ALA A 3 -10.79 -6.82 14.80
N HIS A 4 -11.38 -7.60 13.90
CA HIS A 4 -10.65 -8.17 12.77
C HIS A 4 -10.43 -7.07 11.71
N PRO A 5 -9.19 -6.88 11.20
CA PRO A 5 -8.93 -5.91 10.16
C PRO A 5 -9.75 -6.27 8.91
N ARG A 6 -10.67 -5.38 8.53
CA ARG A 6 -11.48 -5.52 7.33
C ARG A 6 -10.53 -5.43 6.13
N LYS A 7 -10.36 -6.53 5.41
CA LYS A 7 -9.58 -6.56 4.17
C LYS A 7 -10.25 -5.60 3.18
N TYR A 8 -9.63 -4.45 2.91
CA TYR A 8 -10.08 -3.57 1.84
C TYR A 8 -9.90 -4.27 0.49
N TYR A 9 -10.80 -3.96 -0.44
CA TYR A 9 -10.82 -4.56 -1.77
C TYR A 9 -9.50 -4.31 -2.50
N GLN A 10 -8.77 -5.39 -2.79
CA GLN A 10 -7.65 -5.40 -3.71
C GLN A 10 -8.18 -5.83 -5.08
N PRO A 11 -8.05 -5.02 -6.15
CA PRO A 11 -8.45 -5.44 -7.47
C PRO A 11 -7.66 -6.69 -7.87
N ARG A 12 -8.35 -7.77 -8.28
CA ARG A 12 -7.68 -8.86 -9.00
C ARG A 12 -7.28 -8.30 -10.35
N TYR A 13 -5.98 -8.13 -10.56
CA TYR A 13 -5.41 -7.83 -11.88
C TYR A 13 -5.58 -9.06 -12.79
N LEU A 14 -6.80 -9.25 -13.29
CA LEU A 14 -7.06 -10.12 -14.43
C LEU A 14 -6.56 -9.42 -15.69
N PRO A 15 -6.03 -10.14 -16.69
CA PRO A 15 -5.44 -9.57 -17.90
C PRO A 15 -6.46 -8.89 -18.84
N THR A 16 -7.71 -8.72 -18.40
CA THR A 16 -8.76 -8.08 -19.18
C THR A 16 -8.88 -6.64 -18.75
N ASP A 17 -8.67 -5.77 -19.74
CA ASP A 17 -8.75 -4.32 -19.81
C ASP A 17 -10.08 -3.76 -19.27
N ILE A 18 -10.27 -3.79 -17.94
CA ILE A 18 -11.34 -3.04 -17.30
C ILE A 18 -10.79 -1.64 -17.07
N ARG A 19 -11.17 -0.70 -17.94
CA ARG A 19 -11.11 0.74 -17.65
C ARG A 19 -12.04 1.00 -16.46
N LEU A 20 -11.56 0.70 -15.26
CA LEU A 20 -12.13 1.20 -14.04
C LEU A 20 -11.84 2.70 -14.05
N ASP A 21 -12.89 3.51 -14.02
CA ASP A 21 -12.77 4.94 -13.76
C ASP A 21 -11.95 5.10 -12.48
N ASN A 22 -10.66 5.44 -12.64
CA ASN A 22 -9.71 5.33 -11.55
C ASN A 22 -9.69 6.61 -10.72
N GLU A 23 -10.86 6.99 -10.21
CA GLU A 23 -11.03 8.05 -9.21
C GLU A 23 -10.58 7.61 -7.81
N ARG A 24 -9.92 6.45 -7.70
CA ARG A 24 -9.41 5.94 -6.43
C ARG A 24 -8.17 6.73 -6.03
N THR A 25 -8.28 7.48 -4.94
CA THR A 25 -7.16 8.19 -4.31
C THR A 25 -6.10 7.26 -3.72
N THR A 26 -6.46 6.00 -3.45
CA THR A 26 -5.56 4.98 -2.89
C THR A 26 -5.18 3.97 -3.96
N VAL A 27 -3.90 3.98 -4.36
CA VAL A 27 -3.35 3.10 -5.41
C VAL A 27 -3.01 1.71 -4.88
N HIS A 28 -2.47 1.63 -3.66
CA HIS A 28 -2.07 0.38 -3.01
C HIS A 28 -2.38 0.45 -1.52
N TRP A 29 -2.91 -0.64 -0.98
CA TRP A 29 -3.10 -0.80 0.47
C TRP A 29 -2.80 -2.24 0.87
N GLU A 30 -1.86 -2.40 1.79
CA GLU A 30 -1.43 -3.69 2.29
C GLU A 30 -1.17 -3.60 3.80
N PRO A 31 -2.02 -4.21 4.64
CA PRO A 31 -1.93 -4.09 6.09
C PRO A 31 -0.91 -5.05 6.69
N ASN A 32 -0.46 -6.05 5.94
CA ASN A 32 0.38 -7.13 6.45
C ASN A 32 1.66 -7.26 5.64
N ILE A 33 2.55 -6.28 5.82
CA ILE A 33 3.90 -6.31 5.25
C ILE A 33 4.82 -6.92 6.30
N VAL A 34 5.29 -8.15 6.06
CA VAL A 34 6.24 -8.84 6.93
C VAL A 34 7.65 -8.54 6.43
N THR A 35 8.48 -7.97 7.30
CA THR A 35 9.89 -7.74 7.02
C THR A 35 10.69 -9.03 7.12
N ASN A 36 11.79 -9.12 6.37
CA ASN A 36 12.75 -10.21 6.50
C ASN A 36 13.59 -10.10 7.78
N GLU A 37 14.49 -11.06 7.99
CA GLU A 37 15.40 -11.13 9.15
C GLU A 37 16.29 -9.88 9.32
N HIS A 38 16.47 -9.08 8.27
CA HIS A 38 17.21 -7.82 8.29
C HIS A 38 16.30 -6.59 8.45
N GLY A 39 15.01 -6.76 8.72
CA GLY A 39 14.05 -5.67 8.87
C GLY A 39 13.66 -4.99 7.55
N LYS A 40 13.90 -5.62 6.39
CA LYS A 40 13.58 -5.06 5.07
C LYS A 40 12.35 -5.75 4.48
N ALA A 41 11.48 -4.97 3.84
CA ALA A 41 10.38 -5.46 3.03
C ALA A 41 10.40 -4.76 1.66
N THR A 42 10.00 -5.48 0.61
CA THR A 42 9.88 -4.93 -0.74
C THR A 42 8.41 -5.02 -1.16
N VAL A 43 7.85 -3.88 -1.56
CA VAL A 43 6.46 -3.76 -2.02
C VAL A 43 6.51 -3.24 -3.45
N THR A 44 5.74 -3.87 -4.33
CA THR A 44 5.62 -3.48 -5.74
C THR A 44 4.15 -3.29 -6.06
N PHE A 45 3.82 -2.15 -6.66
CA PHE A 45 2.46 -1.78 -7.05
C PHE A 45 2.48 -1.09 -8.41
N PHE A 46 1.35 -1.14 -9.11
CA PHE A 46 1.17 -0.45 -10.39
C PHE A 46 0.50 0.90 -10.16
N THR A 47 1.08 1.95 -10.74
CA THR A 47 0.46 3.28 -10.79
C THR A 47 -0.41 3.40 -12.03
N SER A 48 -1.31 4.37 -12.05
CA SER A 48 -2.03 4.74 -13.28
C SER A 48 -1.15 5.59 -14.18
N ASP A 49 -1.51 5.74 -15.45
CA ASP A 49 -0.89 6.69 -16.39
C ASP A 49 -1.06 8.17 -15.98
N ALA A 50 -1.75 8.43 -14.87
CA ALA A 50 -1.89 9.74 -14.28
C ALA A 50 -0.54 10.23 -13.70
N LYS A 51 0.04 11.23 -14.38
CA LYS A 51 1.13 12.04 -13.85
C LYS A 51 0.65 12.77 -12.60
N GLY A 52 1.41 12.71 -11.52
CA GLY A 52 0.97 13.26 -10.24
C GLY A 52 1.89 12.93 -9.07
N THR A 53 1.54 13.50 -7.92
CA THR A 53 2.21 13.23 -6.65
C THR A 53 1.42 12.20 -5.87
N TYR A 54 2.05 11.07 -5.59
CA TYR A 54 1.51 10.00 -4.76
C TYR A 54 2.03 10.13 -3.34
N SER A 55 1.14 9.94 -2.37
CA SER A 55 1.49 9.92 -0.96
C SER A 55 1.66 8.47 -0.49
N LEU A 56 2.81 8.15 0.08
CA LEU A 56 3.10 6.88 0.73
C LEU A 56 3.00 7.08 2.24
N ASN A 57 2.13 6.31 2.87
CA ASN A 57 2.01 6.25 4.33
C ASN A 57 2.30 4.82 4.78
N LEU A 58 3.36 4.65 5.57
CA LEU A 58 3.80 3.37 6.12
C LEU A 58 3.64 3.42 7.63
N GLN A 59 2.99 2.41 8.20
CA GLN A 59 2.83 2.25 9.63
C GLN A 59 3.18 0.81 9.99
N GLY A 60 3.90 0.63 11.09
CA GLY A 60 4.36 -0.68 11.53
C GLY A 60 4.68 -0.73 13.01
N ALA A 61 4.77 -1.94 13.53
CA ALA A 61 5.19 -2.22 14.89
C ALA A 61 6.20 -3.38 14.89
N ASP A 62 7.15 -3.36 15.82
CA ASP A 62 8.02 -4.50 16.07
C ASP A 62 7.48 -5.39 17.21
N PHE A 63 8.05 -6.58 17.38
CA PHE A 63 7.68 -7.49 18.46
C PHE A 63 8.10 -7.00 19.86
N ALA A 64 8.94 -5.98 19.93
CA ALA A 64 9.33 -5.32 21.18
C ALA A 64 8.34 -4.20 21.58
N GLY A 65 7.27 -4.00 20.81
CA GLY A 65 6.24 -2.99 21.08
C GLY A 65 6.60 -1.57 20.63
N LYS A 66 7.63 -1.41 19.79
CA LYS A 66 7.95 -0.12 19.17
C LYS A 66 7.09 0.09 17.95
N PHE A 67 6.54 1.29 17.81
CA PHE A 67 5.74 1.69 16.66
C PHE A 67 6.53 2.68 15.80
N GLY A 68 6.39 2.55 14.49
CA GLY A 68 6.96 3.46 13.51
C GLY A 68 5.88 3.91 12.55
N ASN A 69 5.89 5.20 12.22
CA ASN A 69 5.17 5.71 11.07
C ASN A 69 6.15 6.47 10.16
N ASN A 70 5.86 6.47 8.87
CA ASN A 70 6.60 7.23 7.90
C ASN A 70 5.67 7.74 6.81
N PHE A 71 5.82 9.01 6.45
CA PHE A 71 5.11 9.63 5.35
C PHE A 71 6.11 10.11 4.31
N LYS A 72 5.89 9.74 3.05
CA LYS A 72 6.75 10.13 1.94
C LYS A 72 5.91 10.46 0.72
N THR A 73 6.43 11.33 -0.14
CA THR A 73 5.80 11.64 -1.43
C THR A 73 6.65 11.09 -2.58
N LEU A 74 5.98 10.59 -3.60
CA LEU A 74 6.57 10.13 -4.85
C LEU A 74 5.94 10.91 -5.99
N THR A 75 6.74 11.69 -6.70
CA THR A 75 6.26 12.46 -7.87
C THR A 75 6.62 11.73 -9.14
N ILE A 76 5.62 11.36 -9.93
CA ILE A 76 5.79 10.78 -11.27
C ILE A 76 5.61 11.90 -12.30
N ARG A 77 6.65 12.14 -13.10
CA ARG A 77 6.71 13.20 -14.13
C ARG A 77 6.41 12.65 -15.53
#